data_AF-A0ABD0NQD5-F1
#
_entry.id   AF-A0ABD0NQD5-F1
#
_cell.length_a   1.000
_cell.length_b   1.000
_cell.length_c   1.000
_cell.angle_alpha   90.00
_cell.angle_beta   90.00
_cell.angle_gamma   90.00
#
_symmetry.space_group_name_H-M   'P 1'
#
loop_
_entity.id
_entity.type
_entity.pdbx_description
1 polymer ?
#
loop_
_entity_poly.entity_id
_entity_poly.type
_entity_poly.pdbx_seq_one_letter_code
_entity_poly.pdbx_strand_id
1 'polypeptide(L)' 'MPDLTGSCDAKVETCGDGISKCASMTGEQSIGPAKITVTIRRCADTCEPGTKQPWIGGKATLHCCDTDLCNAA' A
#
# COMPACT_ATOMS: atom_id res chain seq x y z
N MET A 1 19.88 7.15 -16.88
CA MET A 1 19.56 7.37 -15.45
C MET A 1 18.41 6.44 -15.16
N PRO A 2 18.49 5.47 -14.25
CA PRO A 2 17.36 4.57 -14.02
C PRO A 2 16.20 5.36 -13.43
N ASP A 3 15.04 5.30 -14.10
CA ASP A 3 13.77 5.83 -13.64
C ASP A 3 13.46 5.32 -12.23
N LEU A 4 13.38 6.23 -11.26
CA LEU A 4 12.91 5.94 -9.89
C LEU A 4 11.40 5.66 -9.86
N THR A 5 10.70 5.83 -10.98
CA THR A 5 9.38 5.29 -11.28
C THR A 5 9.49 3.84 -11.73
N GLY A 6 10.08 2.98 -10.91
CA GLY A 6 9.99 1.54 -11.11
C GLY A 6 8.52 1.14 -11.10
N SER A 7 7.99 0.66 -12.22
CA SER A 7 6.64 0.13 -12.27
C SER A 7 6.56 -1.07 -11.33
N CYS A 8 5.74 -0.97 -10.29
CA CYS A 8 5.39 -2.10 -9.45
C CYS A 8 4.42 -2.97 -10.27
N ASP A 9 4.91 -4.09 -10.80
CA ASP A 9 4.06 -5.05 -11.51
C ASP A 9 3.08 -5.66 -10.50
N ALA A 10 1.81 -5.26 -10.60
CA ALA A 10 0.80 -5.68 -9.66
C ALA A 10 0.48 -7.16 -9.88
N LYS A 11 1.04 -8.02 -9.04
CA LYS A 11 0.80 -9.46 -9.08
C LYS A 11 -0.42 -9.82 -8.24
N VAL A 12 -1.34 -10.59 -8.82
CA VAL A 12 -2.46 -11.19 -8.08
C VAL A 12 -1.93 -12.37 -7.28
N GLU A 13 -2.23 -12.39 -5.98
CA GLU A 13 -1.88 -13.48 -5.08
C GLU A 13 -3.15 -13.94 -4.35
N THR A 14 -3.28 -15.25 -4.17
CA THR A 14 -4.37 -15.84 -3.37
C THR A 14 -4.03 -15.66 -1.89
N CYS A 15 -4.95 -15.09 -1.12
CA CYS A 15 -4.78 -14.96 0.32
C CYS A 15 -4.80 -16.34 0.99
N GLY A 16 -3.95 -16.55 2.00
CA GLY A 16 -3.89 -17.80 2.75
C GLY A 16 -5.17 -18.06 3.56
N ASP A 17 -5.40 -19.32 3.93
CA ASP A 17 -6.57 -19.74 4.72
C ASP A 17 -6.75 -18.90 5.98
N GLY A 18 -7.96 -18.34 6.15
CA GLY A 18 -8.31 -17.44 7.25
C GLY A 18 -8.21 -15.95 6.91
N ILE A 19 -7.47 -15.57 5.85
CA ILE A 19 -7.33 -14.17 5.46
C ILE A 19 -8.42 -13.79 4.44
N SER A 20 -9.43 -13.06 4.91
CA SER A 20 -10.58 -12.65 4.09
C SER A 20 -10.55 -11.17 3.68
N LYS A 21 -9.53 -10.40 4.06
CA LYS A 21 -9.45 -8.96 3.75
C LYS A 21 -8.21 -8.62 2.92
N CYS A 22 -8.36 -7.57 2.12
CA CYS A 22 -7.29 -6.95 1.36
C CYS A 22 -6.94 -5.58 1.98
N ALA A 23 -5.66 -5.24 1.92
CA ALA A 23 -5.10 -4.00 2.41
C ALA A 23 -4.27 -3.30 1.31
N SER A 24 -4.39 -1.97 1.25
CA SER A 24 -3.54 -1.07 0.47
C SER A 24 -2.96 -0.01 1.38
N MET A 25 -1.64 0.08 1.47
CA MET A 25 -0.94 1.14 2.19
C MET A 25 -0.25 2.06 1.20
N THR A 26 -0.69 3.32 1.12
CA THR A 26 -0.05 4.35 0.32
C THR A 26 0.73 5.28 1.23
N GLY A 27 2.06 5.24 1.10
CA GLY A 27 2.99 6.13 1.80
C GLY A 27 3.48 7.23 0.86
N GLU A 28 3.38 8.48 1.30
CA GLU A 28 3.98 9.65 0.66
C GLU A 28 5.18 10.10 1.49
N GLN A 29 6.35 10.19 0.86
CA GLN A 29 7.57 10.69 1.49
C GLN A 29 8.24 11.72 0.59
N SER A 30 8.87 12.72 1.20
CA SER A 30 9.63 13.74 0.49
C SER A 30 11.12 13.50 0.72
N ILE A 31 11.88 13.26 -0.35
CA ILE A 31 13.34 13.14 -0.30
C ILE A 31 13.92 14.31 -1.11
N GLY A 32 14.33 15.37 -0.40
CA GLY A 32 14.76 16.62 -1.03
C GLY A 32 13.60 17.28 -1.83
N PRO A 33 13.80 17.71 -3.09
CA PRO A 33 12.73 18.28 -3.92
C PRO A 33 11.78 17.22 -4.50
N ALA A 34 12.09 15.92 -4.39
CA ALA A 34 11.29 14.84 -4.95
C ALA A 34 10.26 14.34 -3.95
N LYS A 35 9.02 14.16 -4.41
CA LYS A 35 7.98 13.42 -3.70
C LYS A 35 7.92 12.00 -4.23
N ILE A 36 8.00 11.03 -3.33
CA ILE A 36 7.90 9.61 -3.63
C ILE A 36 6.61 9.11 -3.01
N THR A 37 5.76 8.50 -3.84
CA THR A 37 4.56 7.81 -3.41
C THR A 37 4.78 6.32 -3.61
N VAL A 38 4.63 5.54 -2.53
CA VAL A 38 4.78 4.09 -2.52
C VAL A 38 3.45 3.49 -2.14
N THR A 39 2.90 2.62 -2.99
CA THR A 39 1.69 1.86 -2.68
C THR A 39 2.06 0.40 -2.48
N ILE A 40 1.73 -0.15 -1.31
CA ILE A 40 1.97 -1.54 -0.92
C ILE A 40 0.62 -2.22 -0.79
N ARG A 41 0.44 -3.36 -1.45
CA ARG A 41 -0.80 -4.14 -1.44
C ARG A 41 -0.52 -5.49 -0.76
N ARG A 42 -1.42 -5.93 0.11
CA ARG A 42 -1.29 -7.23 0.80
C ARG A 42 -2.64 -7.78 1.24
N CYS A 43 -2.71 -9.08 1.43
CA CYS A 43 -3.78 -9.71 2.22
C CYS A 43 -3.57 -9.41 3.71
N ALA A 44 -4.64 -9.20 4.47
CA ALA A 44 -4.58 -8.94 5.90
C ALA A 44 -5.76 -9.60 6.62
N ASP A 45 -5.49 -10.28 7.74
CA ASP A 45 -6.54 -10.84 8.59
C ASP A 45 -7.32 -9.74 9.32
N THR A 46 -6.57 -8.83 9.95
CA THR A 46 -7.07 -7.59 10.55
C THR A 46 -6.58 -6.39 9.75
N CYS A 47 -7.52 -5.52 9.36
CA CYS A 47 -7.22 -4.31 8.62
C CYS A 47 -8.03 -3.15 9.20
N GLU A 48 -7.35 -2.21 9.84
CA GLU A 48 -7.94 -0.99 10.37
C GLU A 48 -7.62 0.17 9.44
N PRO A 49 -8.60 0.65 8.65
CA PRO A 49 -8.36 1.75 7.74
C PRO A 49 -8.02 3.01 8.52
N GLY A 50 -7.05 3.77 8.04
CA GLY A 50 -6.63 4.97 8.74
C GLY A 50 -5.43 5.66 8.10
N THR A 51 -5.30 6.95 8.42
CA THR A 51 -4.09 7.71 8.10
C THR A 51 -3.20 7.75 9.32
N LYS A 52 -1.93 7.37 9.16
CA LYS A 52 -0.89 7.52 10.18
C LYS A 52 0.23 8.36 9.60
N GLN A 53 0.83 9.19 10.45
CA GLN A 53 2.03 9.94 10.10
C GLN A 53 3.24 9.07 10.51
N PRO A 54 3.99 8.46 9.58
CA PRO A 54 5.17 7.70 9.92
C PRO A 54 6.25 8.61 10.53
N TRP A 55 7.05 8.05 11.46
CA TRP A 55 8.11 8.76 12.20
C TRP A 55 9.11 9.50 11.30
N ILE A 56 9.34 8.98 10.09
CA ILE A 56 10.29 9.50 9.10
C ILE A 56 9.81 10.74 8.33
N GLY A 57 8.63 11.28 8.67
CA GLY A 57 8.02 12.39 7.95
C GLY A 57 7.30 11.92 6.68
N GLY A 58 6.07 12.38 6.48
CA GLY A 58 5.22 11.92 5.38
C GLY A 58 3.83 11.53 5.83
N LYS A 59 3.03 10.96 4.93
CA LYS A 59 1.66 10.48 5.20
C LYS A 59 1.54 9.04 4.73
N ALA A 60 1.14 8.14 5.62
CA ALA A 60 0.78 6.78 5.27
C ALA A 60 -0.72 6.59 5.42
N THR A 61 -1.40 6.20 4.35
CA THR A 61 -2.83 5.93 4.35
C THR A 61 -3.04 4.45 4.12
N LEU A 62 -3.69 3.78 5.07
CA LEU A 62 -4.09 2.39 4.98
C LEU A 62 -5.57 2.32 4.59
N HIS A 63 -5.84 1.67 3.47
CA HIS A 63 -7.17 1.32 2.98
C HIS A 63 -7.38 -0.19 3.11
N CYS A 64 -8.59 -0.56 3.48
CA CYS A 64 -9.00 -1.93 3.75
C CYS A 64 -10.29 -2.22 3.01
N CYS A 65 -10.44 -3.44 2.52
CA CYS A 65 -11.65 -3.87 1.83
C CYS A 65 -11.79 -5.40 1.90
N ASP A 66 -13.03 -5.87 1.80
CA ASP A 66 -13.43 -7.26 2.08
C ASP A 66 -13.77 -8.05 0.80
N THR A 67 -13.40 -7.53 -0.38
CA THR A 67 -13.65 -8.16 -1.67
C THR A 67 -12.36 -8.52 -2.38
N ASP A 68 -12.39 -9.55 -3.21
CA ASP A 68 -11.21 -9.94 -4.00
C ASP A 68 -10.73 -8.79 -4.88
N LEU A 69 -9.42 -8.55 -4.89
CA LEU A 69 -8.75 -7.55 -5.74
C LEU A 69 -9.21 -6.10 -5.54
N CYS A 70 -9.93 -5.78 -4.47
CA CYS A 70 -10.37 -4.41 -4.18
C CYS A 70 -9.23 -3.43 -3.91
N ASN A 71 -8.04 -3.95 -3.62
CA ASN A 71 -6.79 -3.20 -3.47
C ASN A 71 -6.02 -3.02 -4.78
N ALA A 72 -6.55 -3.44 -5.93
CA ALA A 72 -5.87 -3.37 -7.24
C ALA A 72 -5.81 -1.95 -7.85
N ALA A 73 -6.55 -0.99 -7.28
CA ALA A 73 -6.58 0.42 -7.70
C ALA A 73 -5.29 1.18 -7.35
#